data_AF-A0A8J7F1E6-F1
#
_entry.id   AF-A0A8J7F1E6-F1
#
_cell.length_a   1.000
_cell.length_b   1.000
_cell.length_c   1.000
_cell.angle_alpha   90.00
_cell.angle_beta   90.00
_cell.angle_gamma   90.00
#
_symmetry.space_group_name_H-M   'P 1'
#
loop_
_entity.id
_entity.type
_entity.pdbx_description
1 polymer ?
#
loop_
_entity_poly.entity_id
_entity_poly.type
_entity_poly.pdbx_seq_one_letter_code
_entity_poly.pdbx_strand_id
1 'polypeptide(L)'
;MHYLLYPILIYGLLVGFSYLITFLQLCKVTLQYPIYEIQTVENIPVYLQKLFLIPIEELRELGFEPCCYLQVKPMLKIYPDIAWEILLYNQAFNSYAKVGIHHRIEPVHLFDIEFYTFFADKIFLVTTNGKGDTVIGKIPYFIVQDYYTAQTSLQWQLHQGRLRQLKTKLNSKSSIKLNINTNHDNLSPSAFIKTLNIYLINYINSLIKLKNILPISNKHLFRLNRKLALKLTYKIIQEKHKNTDIIKQRQEQAENNIKLSAEIPVELEVEGFRRMEQLQRGLIDSKLRPWLILGSFALFVITSTTFFGTQTLIIFISALIFHEGGHLLAMKICGYQNASLIFLPFLGAVATARKDDATITQKFCVSLAGPLPGLILGIGLSIIFQDESYSSWIKQASWILICLNLFNLLPIYPLDGGQIIDVLLSSRFPYSDILFKAFGTMIIGILGIIHPALFILPIPLIFNILHSYRAAKINSQLQIYLKKRLHNNQENILYALFEFLQQFDYQHLPFNSRYTLIKNLMERYNHFDNKRITRIILASVYCGSLFVGICGSFQTIVPNSLNFTSKFANKYSDYVKKETQVIIDNKQEK
;
A
#
# COMPACT_ATOMS: atom_id res chain seq x y z
N MET A 1 -26.96 19.63 11.76
CA MET A 1 -26.38 18.87 12.90
C MET A 1 -25.91 17.46 12.53
N HIS A 2 -26.65 16.64 11.76
CA HIS A 2 -26.21 15.27 11.41
C HIS A 2 -24.98 15.19 10.49
N TYR A 3 -24.72 16.20 9.64
CA TYR A 3 -23.58 16.17 8.71
C TYR A 3 -22.19 16.31 9.37
N LEU A 4 -22.10 16.90 10.57
CA LEU A 4 -20.84 17.03 11.33
C LEU A 4 -20.40 15.73 12.02
N LEU A 5 -21.28 14.74 12.15
CA LEU A 5 -20.94 13.42 12.67
C LEU A 5 -20.16 12.57 11.65
N TYR A 6 -20.32 12.82 10.34
CA TYR A 6 -19.66 12.04 9.30
C TYR A 6 -18.13 12.17 9.34
N PRO A 7 -17.53 13.38 9.41
CA PRO A 7 -16.08 13.51 9.54
C PRO A 7 -15.51 12.80 10.77
N ILE A 8 -16.22 12.86 11.91
CA ILE A 8 -15.81 12.21 13.16
C ILE A 8 -15.86 10.68 13.04
N LEU A 9 -16.97 10.15 12.50
CA LEU A 9 -17.11 8.72 12.22
C LEU A 9 -16.04 8.22 11.26
N ILE A 10 -15.75 8.99 10.21
CA ILE A 10 -14.75 8.63 9.21
C ILE A 10 -13.34 8.70 9.79
N TYR A 11 -13.02 9.72 10.59
CA TYR A 11 -11.76 9.77 11.31
C TYR A 11 -11.60 8.57 12.26
N GLY A 12 -12.65 8.23 13.01
CA GLY A 12 -12.69 7.04 13.85
C GLY A 12 -12.47 5.75 13.05
N LEU A 13 -13.07 5.62 11.86
CA LEU A 13 -12.85 4.51 10.95
C LEU A 13 -11.41 4.47 10.42
N LEU A 14 -10.81 5.60 10.05
CA LEU A 14 -9.43 5.68 9.56
C LEU A 14 -8.43 5.29 10.64
N VAL A 15 -8.62 5.77 11.88
CA VAL A 15 -7.81 5.36 13.02
C VAL A 15 -8.00 3.87 13.28
N GLY A 16 -9.24 3.39 13.35
CA GLY A 16 -9.55 1.97 13.51
C GLY A 16 -8.92 1.08 12.44
N PHE A 17 -8.88 1.55 11.19
CA PHE A 17 -8.25 0.86 10.07
C PHE A 17 -6.72 0.78 10.22
N SER A 18 -6.07 1.86 10.67
CA SER A 18 -4.64 1.87 10.98
C SER A 18 -4.29 0.87 12.10
N TYR A 19 -5.12 0.80 13.14
CA TYR A 19 -5.02 -0.20 14.20
C TYR A 19 -5.18 -1.62 13.66
N LEU A 20 -6.21 -1.86 12.84
CA LEU A 20 -6.47 -3.17 12.25
C LEU A 20 -5.31 -3.63 11.35
N ILE A 21 -4.81 -2.78 10.45
CA ILE A 21 -3.69 -3.11 9.56
C ILE A 21 -2.45 -3.49 10.38
N THR A 22 -2.09 -2.66 11.36
CA THR A 22 -0.91 -2.89 12.19
C THR A 22 -1.04 -4.20 12.98
N PHE A 23 -2.24 -4.48 13.51
CA PHE A 23 -2.53 -5.74 14.19
C PHE A 23 -2.40 -6.96 13.26
N LEU A 24 -2.95 -6.87 12.04
CA LEU A 24 -2.86 -7.94 11.04
C LEU A 24 -1.41 -8.18 10.59
N GLN A 25 -0.63 -7.12 10.42
CA GLN A 25 0.81 -7.19 10.14
C GLN A 25 1.54 -7.95 11.25
N LEU A 26 1.33 -7.59 12.51
CA LEU A 26 1.94 -8.27 13.65
C LEU A 26 1.48 -9.73 13.79
N CYS A 27 0.23 -10.06 13.47
CA CYS A 27 -0.23 -11.44 13.48
C CYS A 27 0.45 -12.31 12.40
N LYS A 28 0.93 -11.68 11.31
CA LYS A 28 1.61 -12.35 10.19
C LYS A 28 3.10 -12.47 10.36
N VAL A 29 3.69 -11.60 11.18
CA VAL A 29 5.09 -11.64 11.54
C VAL A 29 5.47 -13.05 11.98
N THR A 30 6.48 -13.60 11.30
CA THR A 30 7.10 -14.86 11.64
C THR A 30 8.43 -14.61 12.33
N LEU A 31 8.62 -15.26 13.46
CA LEU A 31 9.84 -15.21 14.25
C LEU A 31 10.61 -16.52 14.06
N GLN A 32 11.94 -16.44 14.14
CA GLN A 32 12.85 -17.58 14.07
C GLN A 32 13.97 -17.41 15.10
N TYR A 33 14.71 -18.48 15.36
CA TYR A 33 15.93 -18.36 16.15
C TYR A 33 16.97 -17.56 15.37
N PRO A 34 17.55 -16.50 15.96
CA PRO A 34 18.55 -15.71 15.27
C PRO A 34 19.85 -16.50 15.18
N ILE A 35 20.58 -16.30 14.08
CA ILE A 35 21.88 -16.93 13.83
C ILE A 35 22.84 -15.81 13.46
N TYR A 36 24.01 -15.80 14.10
CA TYR A 36 25.06 -14.82 13.86
C TYR A 36 26.34 -15.57 13.51
N GLU A 37 26.90 -15.24 12.35
CA GLU A 37 28.12 -15.84 11.83
C GLU A 37 29.13 -14.74 11.52
N ILE A 38 30.37 -14.91 11.98
CA ILE A 38 31.46 -13.98 11.65
C ILE A 38 31.86 -14.23 10.20
N GLN A 39 31.98 -13.16 9.43
CA GLN A 39 32.37 -13.21 8.03
C GLN A 39 33.63 -12.38 7.76
N THR A 40 34.36 -12.79 6.74
CA THR A 40 35.47 -12.00 6.17
C THR A 40 34.91 -10.90 5.26
N VAL A 41 35.70 -9.85 5.06
CA VAL A 41 35.30 -8.68 4.24
C VAL A 41 34.91 -9.08 2.82
N GLU A 42 35.61 -10.06 2.25
CA GLU A 42 35.41 -10.59 0.90
C GLU A 42 34.01 -11.16 0.66
N ASN A 43 33.37 -11.70 1.70
CA ASN A 43 32.04 -12.31 1.60
C ASN A 43 30.90 -11.27 1.62
N ILE A 44 31.20 -10.01 1.90
CA ILE A 44 30.21 -8.95 2.06
C ILE A 44 29.96 -8.32 0.69
N PRO A 45 28.70 -8.04 0.32
CA PRO A 45 28.41 -7.30 -0.89
C PRO A 45 29.16 -5.96 -0.95
N VAL A 46 29.79 -5.68 -2.09
CA VAL A 46 30.68 -4.50 -2.28
C VAL A 46 29.98 -3.17 -1.95
N TYR A 47 28.69 -3.05 -2.27
CA TYR A 47 27.92 -1.84 -1.95
C TYR A 47 27.77 -1.63 -0.43
N LEU A 48 27.67 -2.70 0.36
CA LEU A 48 27.60 -2.63 1.83
C LEU A 48 28.94 -2.30 2.46
N GLN A 49 30.04 -2.80 1.89
CA GLN A 49 31.38 -2.47 2.37
C GLN A 49 31.62 -0.96 2.33
N LYS A 50 31.25 -0.31 1.22
CA LYS A 50 31.32 1.15 1.08
C LYS A 50 30.36 1.85 2.05
N LEU A 51 29.15 1.35 2.17
CA LEU A 51 28.11 1.97 2.99
C LEU A 51 28.45 1.96 4.48
N PHE A 52 29.03 0.86 4.99
CA PHE A 52 29.41 0.75 6.40
C PHE A 52 30.58 1.66 6.78
N LEU A 53 31.33 2.23 5.84
CA LEU A 53 32.39 3.20 6.17
C LEU A 53 31.83 4.43 6.89
N ILE A 54 30.62 4.87 6.54
CA ILE A 54 29.96 6.04 7.14
C ILE A 54 29.82 5.90 8.66
N PRO A 55 29.12 4.87 9.20
CA PRO A 55 29.01 4.70 10.64
C PRO A 55 30.33 4.26 11.30
N ILE A 56 31.27 3.65 10.57
CA ILE A 56 32.60 3.32 11.11
C ILE A 56 33.38 4.60 11.43
N GLU A 57 33.40 5.57 10.52
CA GLU A 57 34.07 6.85 10.73
C GLU A 57 33.44 7.61 11.91
N GLU A 58 32.11 7.70 11.94
CA GLU A 58 31.36 8.33 13.05
C GLU A 58 31.68 7.67 14.41
N LEU A 59 31.77 6.33 14.46
CA LEU A 59 32.05 5.61 15.70
C LEU A 59 33.53 5.62 16.09
N ARG A 60 34.46 5.76 15.14
CA ARG A 60 35.90 5.95 15.43
C ARG A 60 36.15 7.25 16.18
N GLU A 61 35.44 8.33 15.83
CA GLU A 61 35.49 9.60 16.58
C GLU A 61 35.05 9.41 18.05
N LEU A 62 34.23 8.41 18.33
CA LEU A 62 33.77 8.02 19.67
C LEU A 62 34.67 6.96 20.34
N GLY A 63 35.78 6.58 19.72
CA GLY A 63 36.78 5.63 20.23
C GLY A 63 36.44 4.16 20.00
N PHE A 64 35.63 3.83 19.00
CA PHE A 64 35.36 2.45 18.58
C PHE A 64 36.23 2.04 17.41
N GLU A 65 36.82 0.85 17.48
CA GLU A 65 37.57 0.24 16.38
C GLU A 65 36.78 -0.93 15.77
N PRO A 66 36.75 -1.07 14.42
CA PRO A 66 36.03 -2.16 13.77
C PRO A 66 36.67 -3.51 14.07
N CYS A 67 35.86 -4.51 14.42
CA CYS A 67 36.32 -5.84 14.79
C CYS A 67 36.07 -6.87 13.68
N CYS A 68 34.81 -7.03 13.29
CA CYS A 68 34.39 -8.03 12.33
C CYS A 68 33.02 -7.71 11.75
N TYR A 69 32.73 -8.32 10.61
CA TYR A 69 31.42 -8.29 10.01
C TYR A 69 30.62 -9.54 10.36
N LEU A 70 29.31 -9.37 10.43
CA LEU A 70 28.36 -10.39 10.84
C LEU A 70 27.36 -10.62 9.73
N GLN A 71 27.18 -11.88 9.38
CA GLN A 71 26.01 -12.33 8.65
C GLN A 71 24.97 -12.78 9.67
N VAL A 72 23.80 -12.16 9.62
CA VAL A 72 22.76 -12.33 10.63
C VAL A 72 21.49 -12.84 9.97
N LYS A 73 20.96 -13.95 10.49
CA LYS A 73 19.54 -14.27 10.31
C LYS A 73 18.80 -13.66 11.48
N PRO A 74 18.06 -12.56 11.29
CA PRO A 74 17.40 -11.87 12.39
C PRO A 74 16.29 -12.73 13.02
N MET A 75 15.95 -12.43 14.28
CA MET A 75 14.84 -13.07 14.98
C MET A 75 13.51 -12.83 14.26
N LEU A 76 13.32 -11.64 13.70
CA LEU A 76 12.18 -11.31 12.86
C LEU A 76 12.50 -11.75 11.43
N LYS A 77 11.74 -12.68 10.87
CA LYS A 77 11.93 -13.13 9.49
C LYS A 77 11.41 -12.05 8.54
N ILE A 78 12.33 -11.31 7.95
CA ILE A 78 12.08 -10.21 6.98
C ILE A 78 12.81 -10.56 5.69
N TYR A 79 12.45 -9.93 4.57
CA TYR A 79 13.24 -10.00 3.35
C TYR A 79 14.32 -8.91 3.29
N PRO A 80 15.55 -9.22 2.86
CA PRO A 80 16.11 -10.57 2.73
C PRO A 80 16.21 -11.28 4.09
N ASP A 81 16.18 -12.61 4.09
CA ASP A 81 16.24 -13.44 5.31
C ASP A 81 17.61 -13.36 6.01
N ILE A 82 18.59 -12.77 5.33
CA ILE A 82 19.94 -12.53 5.79
C ILE A 82 20.15 -11.02 5.79
N ALA A 83 20.61 -10.49 6.92
CA ALA A 83 21.08 -9.13 7.09
C ALA A 83 22.59 -9.12 7.33
N TRP A 84 23.22 -7.98 7.05
CA TRP A 84 24.63 -7.75 7.34
C TRP A 84 24.74 -6.70 8.44
N GLU A 85 25.63 -6.93 9.39
CA GLU A 85 25.95 -6.02 10.47
C GLU A 85 27.46 -5.90 10.61
N ILE A 86 27.95 -4.80 11.19
CA ILE A 86 29.34 -4.64 11.60
C ILE A 86 29.42 -4.47 13.12
N LEU A 87 30.41 -5.13 13.72
CA LEU A 87 30.71 -5.04 15.14
C LEU A 87 32.00 -4.22 15.34
N LEU A 88 31.91 -3.20 16.19
CA LEU A 88 33.03 -2.37 16.60
C LEU A 88 33.20 -2.44 18.12
N TYR A 89 34.40 -2.22 18.62
CA TYR A 89 34.73 -2.34 20.04
C TYR A 89 35.44 -1.09 20.56
N ASN A 90 35.00 -0.65 21.74
CA ASN A 90 35.61 0.42 22.49
C ASN A 90 36.30 -0.17 23.73
N GLN A 91 37.63 -0.15 23.72
CA GLN A 91 38.46 -0.72 24.77
C GLN A 91 38.36 0.06 26.09
N ALA A 92 38.20 1.39 26.04
CA ALA A 92 38.15 2.22 27.24
C ALA A 92 36.92 1.91 28.12
N PHE A 93 35.80 1.51 27.50
CA PHE A 93 34.55 1.22 28.20
C PHE A 93 34.18 -0.27 28.23
N ASN A 94 34.95 -1.13 27.56
CA ASN A 94 34.62 -2.55 27.32
C ASN A 94 33.23 -2.72 26.70
N SER A 95 32.94 -1.88 25.70
CA SER A 95 31.64 -1.82 25.05
C SER A 95 31.74 -2.14 23.57
N TYR A 96 30.73 -2.82 23.06
CA TYR A 96 30.56 -3.12 21.65
C TYR A 96 29.53 -2.18 21.03
N ALA A 97 29.79 -1.68 19.83
CA ALA A 97 28.79 -1.06 18.98
C ALA A 97 28.44 -2.04 17.86
N LYS A 98 27.15 -2.34 17.72
CA LYS A 98 26.63 -3.18 16.65
C LYS A 98 25.86 -2.29 15.70
N VAL A 99 26.23 -2.29 14.43
CA VAL A 99 25.62 -1.45 13.40
C VAL A 99 24.99 -2.32 12.33
N GLY A 100 23.70 -2.13 12.10
CA GLY A 100 22.95 -2.77 11.03
C GLY A 100 22.23 -1.77 10.14
N ILE A 101 21.60 -2.25 9.08
CA ILE A 101 20.81 -1.42 8.17
C ILE A 101 19.38 -1.32 8.71
N HIS A 102 18.87 -0.09 8.79
CA HIS A 102 17.51 0.15 9.25
C HIS A 102 16.50 -0.49 8.29
N HIS A 103 15.48 -1.11 8.87
CA HIS A 103 14.44 -1.80 8.10
C HIS A 103 13.65 -0.87 7.17
N ARG A 104 13.55 0.43 7.50
CA ARG A 104 13.06 1.49 6.63
C ARG A 104 14.25 2.23 6.03
N ILE A 105 14.31 2.25 4.72
CA ILE A 105 15.47 2.79 4.01
C ILE A 105 15.25 4.29 3.84
N GLU A 106 15.55 5.08 4.88
CA GLU A 106 15.45 6.54 4.84
C GLU A 106 16.85 7.17 4.73
N PRO A 107 17.06 8.21 3.91
CA PRO A 107 18.39 8.78 3.64
C PRO A 107 19.13 9.26 4.89
N VAL A 108 18.39 9.83 5.84
CA VAL A 108 18.92 10.39 7.10
C VAL A 108 18.84 9.42 8.28
N HIS A 109 18.33 8.20 8.07
CA HIS A 109 18.21 7.18 9.11
C HIS A 109 18.45 5.78 8.52
N LEU A 110 19.60 5.61 7.88
CA LEU A 110 19.94 4.38 7.20
C LEU A 110 20.49 3.28 8.12
N PHE A 111 21.12 3.68 9.23
CA PHE A 111 21.77 2.76 10.16
C PHE A 111 21.02 2.65 11.49
N ASP A 112 21.07 1.44 12.03
CA ASP A 112 20.68 1.11 13.38
C ASP A 112 21.92 0.84 14.22
N ILE A 113 22.16 1.70 15.21
CA ILE A 113 23.33 1.61 16.10
C ILE A 113 22.87 1.22 17.50
N GLU A 114 23.42 0.12 18.00
CA GLU A 114 23.13 -0.42 19.33
C GLU A 114 24.44 -0.57 20.12
N PHE A 115 24.48 -0.02 21.33
CA PHE A 115 25.62 -0.13 22.22
C PHE A 115 25.40 -1.22 23.27
N TYR A 116 26.34 -2.15 23.38
CA TYR A 116 26.33 -3.30 24.26
C TYR A 116 27.48 -3.22 25.25
N THR A 117 27.20 -3.39 26.53
CA THR A 117 28.23 -3.64 27.54
C THR A 117 27.90 -4.92 28.29
N PHE A 118 28.85 -5.86 28.33
CA PHE A 118 28.71 -7.13 29.02
C PHE A 118 29.27 -7.05 30.45
N PHE A 119 28.50 -7.54 31.42
CA PHE A 119 28.94 -7.68 32.81
C PHE A 119 29.25 -9.16 33.11
N ALA A 120 30.22 -9.44 33.99
CA ALA A 120 30.64 -10.80 34.32
C ALA A 120 29.51 -11.65 34.92
N ASP A 121 28.54 -10.99 35.57
CA ASP A 121 27.33 -11.62 36.08
C ASP A 121 26.26 -11.80 35.00
N LYS A 122 26.70 -12.00 33.75
CA LYS A 122 25.86 -12.54 32.68
C LYS A 122 24.71 -11.59 32.29
N ILE A 123 24.86 -10.29 32.55
CA ILE A 123 23.89 -9.24 32.22
C ILE A 123 24.43 -8.35 31.10
N PHE A 124 23.55 -7.90 30.21
CA PHE A 124 23.85 -6.95 29.15
C PHE A 124 23.19 -5.62 29.43
N LEU A 125 23.94 -4.53 29.34
CA LEU A 125 23.38 -3.20 29.12
C LEU A 125 23.30 -2.98 27.61
N VAL A 126 22.10 -2.71 27.10
CA VAL A 126 21.87 -2.41 25.69
C VAL A 126 21.21 -1.04 25.58
N THR A 127 21.85 -0.13 24.85
CA THR A 127 21.25 1.15 24.50
C THR A 127 20.96 1.18 23.01
N THR A 128 19.68 1.19 22.68
CA THR A 128 19.15 1.31 21.32
C THR A 128 18.49 2.67 21.13
N ASN A 129 18.06 2.93 19.90
CA ASN A 129 17.41 4.18 19.53
C ASN A 129 16.25 3.90 18.57
N GLY A 130 15.01 4.09 19.01
CA GLY A 130 13.80 3.87 18.20
C GLY A 130 13.38 2.41 17.99
N LYS A 131 13.92 1.47 18.79
CA LYS A 131 13.64 0.01 18.68
C LYS A 131 13.15 -0.65 19.95
N GLY A 132 13.23 0.01 21.10
CA GLY A 132 12.79 -0.50 22.39
C GLY A 132 11.31 -0.92 22.38
N ASP A 133 10.51 -0.32 21.49
CA ASP A 133 9.10 -0.66 21.35
C ASP A 133 8.84 -1.98 20.63
N THR A 134 9.84 -2.46 19.90
CA THR A 134 9.81 -3.75 19.22
C THR A 134 10.24 -4.91 20.12
N VAL A 135 10.79 -4.63 21.31
CA VAL A 135 11.18 -5.66 22.28
C VAL A 135 9.93 -6.31 22.88
N ILE A 136 9.82 -7.62 22.70
CA ILE A 136 8.64 -8.39 23.11
C ILE A 136 8.76 -8.78 24.59
N GLY A 137 8.07 -8.08 25.48
CA GLY A 137 8.16 -8.38 26.92
C GLY A 137 9.51 -7.98 27.52
N LYS A 138 10.01 -8.74 28.50
CA LYS A 138 11.33 -8.49 29.12
C LYS A 138 12.32 -9.52 28.60
N ILE A 139 13.46 -9.06 28.10
CA ILE A 139 14.59 -9.94 27.79
C ILE A 139 15.31 -10.24 29.11
N PRO A 140 15.34 -11.50 29.59
CA PRO A 140 16.07 -11.85 30.80
C PRO A 140 17.53 -11.41 30.66
N TYR A 141 18.09 -10.87 31.74
CA TYR A 141 19.48 -10.40 31.81
C TYR A 141 19.84 -9.19 30.93
N PHE A 142 18.88 -8.59 30.22
CA PHE A 142 19.14 -7.38 29.44
C PHE A 142 18.53 -6.17 30.15
N ILE A 143 19.34 -5.14 30.33
CA ILE A 143 18.91 -3.79 30.68
C ILE A 143 18.82 -3.02 29.36
N VAL A 144 17.63 -3.00 28.77
CA VAL A 144 17.38 -2.28 27.52
C VAL A 144 17.02 -0.83 27.82
N GLN A 145 17.64 0.09 27.10
CA GLN A 145 17.35 1.51 27.13
C GLN A 145 17.08 2.01 25.73
N ASP A 146 16.08 2.88 25.59
CA ASP A 146 15.78 3.57 24.36
C ASP A 146 15.53 5.05 24.66
N TYR A 147 16.29 5.92 24.01
CA TYR A 147 16.34 7.35 24.32
C TYR A 147 15.79 8.25 23.20
N TYR A 148 15.46 7.70 22.04
CA TYR A 148 14.85 8.44 20.93
C TYR A 148 15.60 9.74 20.56
N THR A 149 16.89 9.63 20.23
CA THR A 149 17.78 10.78 19.99
C THR A 149 18.24 10.87 18.54
N ALA A 150 18.34 12.08 17.97
CA ALA A 150 18.86 12.23 16.61
C ALA A 150 20.36 11.91 16.49
N GLN A 151 21.16 12.21 17.52
CA GLN A 151 22.63 12.12 17.48
C GLN A 151 23.17 10.84 18.13
N THR A 152 24.05 10.13 17.42
CA THR A 152 24.74 8.93 17.92
C THR A 152 25.65 9.24 19.10
N SER A 153 26.33 10.39 19.09
CA SER A 153 27.19 10.85 20.17
C SER A 153 26.42 11.02 21.49
N LEU A 154 25.21 11.59 21.44
CA LEU A 154 24.33 11.72 22.60
C LEU A 154 23.84 10.35 23.09
N GLN A 155 23.45 9.45 22.18
CA GLN A 155 23.10 8.07 22.53
C GLN A 155 24.25 7.37 23.27
N TRP A 156 25.49 7.56 22.81
CA TRP A 156 26.68 7.00 23.43
C TRP A 156 26.96 7.61 24.82
N GLN A 157 26.87 8.94 24.95
CA GLN A 157 27.01 9.62 26.24
C GLN A 157 25.99 9.12 27.28
N LEU A 158 24.74 8.87 26.86
CA LEU A 158 23.70 8.31 27.73
C LEU A 158 24.03 6.87 28.14
N HIS A 159 24.56 6.05 27.23
CA HIS A 159 25.05 4.70 27.55
C HIS A 159 26.17 4.75 28.60
N GLN A 160 27.17 5.62 28.42
CA GLN A 160 28.25 5.81 29.38
C GLN A 160 27.74 6.29 30.74
N GLY A 161 26.82 7.26 30.76
CA GLY A 161 26.20 7.76 31.98
C GLY A 161 25.49 6.65 32.74
N ARG A 162 24.74 5.79 32.04
CA ARG A 162 24.10 4.64 32.67
C ARG A 162 25.12 3.62 33.19
N LEU A 163 26.14 3.32 32.40
CA LEU A 163 27.20 2.40 32.80
C LEU A 163 27.89 2.87 34.10
N ARG A 164 28.20 4.18 34.21
CA ARG A 164 28.75 4.79 35.43
C ARG A 164 27.79 4.66 36.62
N GLN A 165 26.50 4.93 36.43
CA GLN A 165 25.49 4.77 37.50
C GLN A 165 25.36 3.32 37.99
N LEU A 166 25.46 2.35 37.08
CA LEU A 166 25.45 0.94 37.45
C LEU A 166 26.71 0.59 38.23
N LYS A 167 27.89 1.02 37.75
CA LYS A 167 29.17 0.86 38.46
C LYS A 167 29.13 1.45 39.89
N THR A 168 28.59 2.66 40.07
CA THR A 168 28.52 3.29 41.40
C THR A 168 27.52 2.59 42.32
N LYS A 169 26.34 2.19 41.83
CA LYS A 169 25.35 1.43 42.63
C LYS A 169 25.90 0.09 43.10
N LEU A 170 26.81 -0.51 42.34
CA LEU A 170 27.46 -1.77 42.67
C LEU A 170 28.48 -1.63 43.80
N ASN A 171 29.21 -0.52 43.81
CA ASN A 171 30.13 -0.21 44.90
C ASN A 171 29.40 0.14 46.22
N SER A 172 28.11 0.51 46.16
CA SER A 172 27.34 0.97 47.33
C SER A 172 26.30 -0.02 47.90
N LYS A 173 25.98 -1.13 47.23
CA LYS A 173 24.99 -2.12 47.70
C LYS A 173 25.53 -3.55 47.59
N SER A 174 25.85 -4.16 48.73
CA SER A 174 26.34 -5.53 48.87
C SER A 174 25.37 -6.64 48.43
N SER A 175 24.12 -6.32 48.08
CA SER A 175 23.08 -7.32 47.79
C SER A 175 22.78 -7.58 46.30
N ILE A 176 23.34 -6.80 45.37
CA ILE A 176 23.30 -7.10 43.93
C ILE A 176 24.73 -6.99 43.43
N LYS A 177 25.49 -8.09 43.51
CA LYS A 177 26.78 -8.19 42.82
C LYS A 177 26.47 -8.28 41.32
N LEU A 178 26.97 -7.32 40.54
CA LEU A 178 27.26 -7.41 39.12
C LEU A 178 28.78 -7.27 39.04
N ASN A 179 29.53 -8.37 39.07
CA ASN A 179 30.97 -8.36 38.88
C ASN A 179 31.29 -7.81 37.48
N ILE A 180 32.29 -6.93 37.40
CA ILE A 180 32.75 -6.32 36.15
C ILE A 180 34.14 -6.88 35.78
N ASN A 181 34.60 -7.93 36.45
CA ASN A 181 36.01 -8.31 36.39
C ASN A 181 36.46 -8.66 34.95
N THR A 182 37.48 -7.92 34.52
CA THR A 182 37.97 -7.75 33.15
C THR A 182 39.03 -8.79 32.82
N ASN A 183 38.65 -10.07 32.69
CA ASN A 183 39.55 -11.02 32.02
C ASN A 183 39.38 -10.84 30.51
N HIS A 184 40.46 -10.39 29.86
CA HIS A 184 40.54 -10.07 28.43
C HIS A 184 40.06 -11.22 27.51
N ASP A 185 40.16 -12.47 27.96
CA ASP A 185 39.77 -13.65 27.18
C ASP A 185 38.24 -13.81 26.98
N ASN A 186 37.41 -13.17 27.81
CA ASN A 186 35.94 -13.25 27.71
C ASN A 186 35.30 -12.24 26.75
N LEU A 187 36.09 -11.36 26.15
CA LEU A 187 35.61 -10.26 25.30
C LEU A 187 36.08 -10.41 23.85
N SER A 188 36.48 -11.60 23.39
CA SER A 188 36.68 -11.80 21.95
C SER A 188 35.35 -11.64 21.19
N PRO A 189 35.36 -11.15 19.93
CA PRO A 189 34.14 -11.05 19.13
C PRO A 189 33.34 -12.36 19.05
N SER A 190 34.05 -13.49 18.95
CA SER A 190 33.44 -14.82 18.93
C SER A 190 32.78 -15.19 20.27
N ALA A 191 33.39 -14.86 21.40
CA ALA A 191 32.80 -15.04 22.73
C ALA A 191 31.55 -14.17 22.91
N PHE A 192 31.60 -12.90 22.48
CA PHE A 192 30.46 -11.99 22.51
C PHE A 192 29.27 -12.55 21.72
N ILE A 193 29.50 -12.98 20.47
CA ILE A 193 28.44 -13.51 19.59
C ILE A 193 27.88 -14.82 20.12
N LYS A 194 28.73 -15.75 20.56
CA LYS A 194 28.30 -17.03 21.14
C LYS A 194 27.41 -16.78 22.37
N THR A 195 27.80 -15.82 23.19
CA THR A 195 27.04 -15.42 24.36
C THR A 195 25.69 -14.83 23.94
N LEU A 196 25.69 -13.82 23.07
CA LEU A 196 24.47 -13.18 22.54
C LEU A 196 23.48 -14.20 21.97
N ASN A 197 23.96 -15.17 21.20
CA ASN A 197 23.16 -16.27 20.65
C ASN A 197 22.46 -17.08 21.74
N ILE A 198 23.18 -17.50 22.78
CA ILE A 198 22.61 -18.26 23.90
C ILE A 198 21.49 -17.46 24.59
N TYR A 199 21.69 -16.16 24.83
CA TYR A 199 20.66 -15.32 25.46
C TYR A 199 19.43 -15.14 24.58
N LEU A 200 19.60 -14.89 23.29
CA LEU A 200 18.48 -14.71 22.37
C LEU A 200 17.68 -16.02 22.21
N ILE A 201 18.35 -17.18 22.18
CA ILE A 201 17.70 -18.48 22.21
C ILE A 201 16.90 -18.66 23.50
N ASN A 202 17.49 -18.37 24.66
CA ASN A 202 16.81 -18.46 25.96
C ASN A 202 15.63 -17.49 26.06
N TYR A 203 15.75 -16.31 25.47
CA TYR A 203 14.67 -15.33 25.39
C TYR A 203 13.50 -15.85 24.56
N ILE A 204 13.75 -16.41 23.36
CA ILE A 204 12.71 -17.06 22.55
C ILE A 204 12.05 -18.19 23.33
N ASN A 205 12.84 -19.04 24.00
CA ASN A 205 12.31 -20.13 24.82
C ASN A 205 11.44 -19.62 25.98
N SER A 206 11.81 -18.48 26.59
CA SER A 206 10.99 -17.80 27.60
C SER A 206 9.66 -17.30 27.01
N LEU A 207 9.68 -16.70 25.82
CA LEU A 207 8.47 -16.25 25.14
C LEU A 207 7.53 -17.42 24.79
N ILE A 208 8.09 -18.58 24.39
CA ILE A 208 7.31 -19.81 24.15
C ILE A 208 6.66 -20.27 25.46
N LYS A 209 7.44 -20.35 26.55
CA LYS A 209 6.96 -20.78 27.87
C LYS A 209 5.83 -19.88 28.39
N LEU A 210 5.93 -18.58 28.16
CA LEU A 210 4.90 -17.58 28.51
C LEU A 210 3.71 -17.55 27.54
N LYS A 211 3.70 -18.39 26.49
CA LYS A 211 2.70 -18.39 25.41
C LYS A 211 2.56 -17.03 24.71
N ASN A 212 3.62 -16.23 24.73
CA ASN A 212 3.70 -14.95 24.02
C ASN A 212 3.92 -15.18 22.51
N ILE A 213 4.65 -16.24 22.17
CA ILE A 213 4.81 -16.73 20.81
C ILE A 213 4.39 -18.20 20.74
N LEU A 214 3.89 -18.61 19.58
CA LEU A 214 3.35 -19.95 19.33
C LEU A 214 4.08 -20.58 18.14
N PRO A 215 4.47 -21.85 18.21
CA PRO A 215 5.13 -22.52 17.09
C PRO A 215 4.19 -22.65 15.87
N ILE A 216 4.76 -22.49 14.69
CA ILE A 216 4.14 -22.83 13.39
C ILE A 216 4.45 -24.32 13.13
N SER A 217 3.77 -24.96 12.19
CA SER A 217 3.96 -26.38 11.81
C SER A 217 5.41 -26.85 11.70
N ASN A 218 6.35 -25.96 11.34
CA ASN A 218 7.79 -26.18 11.46
C ASN A 218 8.30 -25.76 12.84
N LYS A 219 8.92 -26.68 13.60
CA LYS A 219 9.41 -26.49 14.98
C LYS A 219 10.38 -25.31 15.21
N HIS A 220 10.82 -24.59 14.16
CA HIS A 220 11.76 -23.47 14.22
C HIS A 220 11.16 -22.10 13.86
N LEU A 221 9.88 -22.04 13.50
CA LEU A 221 9.18 -20.79 13.19
C LEU A 221 8.08 -20.54 14.20
N PHE A 222 7.90 -19.28 14.60
CA PHE A 222 6.92 -18.87 15.59
C PHE A 222 6.07 -17.71 15.10
N ARG A 223 4.85 -17.57 15.65
CA ARG A 223 3.97 -16.42 15.46
C ARG A 223 3.69 -15.76 16.79
N LEU A 224 3.45 -14.45 16.76
CA LEU A 224 2.96 -13.72 17.91
C LEU A 224 1.57 -14.23 18.33
N ASN A 225 1.37 -14.37 19.65
CA ASN A 225 0.04 -14.58 20.19
C ASN A 225 -0.84 -13.34 19.88
N ARG A 226 -2.09 -13.55 19.45
CA ARG A 226 -3.03 -12.47 19.12
C ARG A 226 -3.20 -11.45 20.24
N LYS A 227 -3.23 -11.87 21.51
CA LYS A 227 -3.35 -10.95 22.66
C LYS A 227 -2.12 -10.03 22.76
N LEU A 228 -0.94 -10.59 22.53
CA LEU A 228 0.31 -9.83 22.55
C LEU A 228 0.43 -8.92 21.33
N ALA A 229 0.04 -9.41 20.15
CA ALA A 229 -0.01 -8.60 18.93
C ALA A 229 -0.93 -7.38 19.10
N LEU A 230 -2.09 -7.54 19.77
CA LEU A 230 -2.98 -6.42 20.08
C LEU A 230 -2.30 -5.39 21.01
N LYS A 231 -1.65 -5.85 22.07
CA LYS A 231 -0.92 -4.99 23.01
C LYS A 231 0.23 -4.23 22.33
N LEU A 232 0.99 -4.91 21.47
CA LEU A 232 2.06 -4.32 20.68
C LEU A 232 1.52 -3.33 19.64
N THR A 233 0.36 -3.61 19.04
CA THR A 233 -0.30 -2.69 18.10
C THR A 233 -0.57 -1.34 18.76
N TYR A 234 -1.18 -1.36 19.95
CA TYR A 234 -1.44 -0.15 20.70
C TYR A 234 -0.15 0.61 21.02
N LYS A 235 0.87 -0.10 21.50
CA LYS A 235 2.18 0.49 21.82
C LYS A 235 2.82 1.17 20.58
N ILE A 236 2.90 0.45 19.46
CA ILE A 236 3.51 0.95 18.20
C ILE A 236 2.78 2.18 17.67
N ILE A 237 1.44 2.20 17.72
CA ILE A 237 0.67 3.33 17.20
C ILE A 237 0.81 4.56 18.09
N GLN A 238 0.76 4.36 19.41
CA GLN A 238 0.98 5.45 20.37
C GLN A 238 2.37 6.06 20.23
N GLU A 239 3.42 5.24 20.09
CA GLU A 239 4.81 5.71 20.07
C GLU A 239 5.32 6.09 18.67
N LYS A 240 4.47 5.98 17.65
CA LYS A 240 4.79 6.35 16.26
C LYS A 240 5.30 7.79 16.12
N HIS A 241 4.79 8.72 16.94
CA HIS A 241 5.23 10.12 16.91
C HIS A 241 6.71 10.26 17.28
N LYS A 242 7.20 9.55 18.31
CA LYS A 242 8.60 9.61 18.76
C LYS A 242 9.60 9.30 17.64
N ASN A 243 9.34 8.24 16.88
CA ASN A 243 10.19 7.89 15.73
C ASN A 243 10.08 8.90 14.58
N THR A 244 8.91 9.52 14.41
CA THR A 244 8.72 10.58 13.41
C THR A 244 9.50 11.84 13.79
N ASP A 245 9.54 12.17 15.08
CA ASP A 245 10.27 13.32 15.62
C ASP A 245 11.79 13.16 15.45
N ILE A 246 12.35 11.95 15.69
CA ILE A 246 13.78 11.67 15.43
C ILE A 246 14.12 11.90 13.95
N ILE A 247 13.30 11.37 13.05
CA ILE A 247 13.53 11.50 11.60
C ILE A 247 13.53 12.98 11.21
N LYS A 248 12.58 13.75 11.73
CA LYS A 248 12.49 15.19 11.46
C LYS A 248 13.74 15.94 11.97
N GLN A 249 14.18 15.66 13.19
CA GLN A 249 15.40 16.26 13.73
C GLN A 249 16.65 15.90 12.92
N ARG A 250 16.76 14.65 12.44
CA ARG A 250 17.86 14.24 11.57
C ARG A 250 17.81 14.90 10.20
N GLN A 251 16.61 15.14 9.65
CA GLN A 251 16.46 15.92 8.42
C GLN A 251 16.95 17.37 8.60
N GLU A 252 16.52 18.04 9.66
CA GLU A 252 16.98 19.41 9.99
C GLU A 252 18.50 19.48 10.20
N GLN A 253 19.12 18.44 10.75
CA GLN A 253 20.57 18.34 10.88
C GLN A 253 21.28 18.10 9.55
N ALA A 254 20.71 17.24 8.69
CA ALA A 254 21.27 16.94 7.37
C ALA A 254 21.23 18.15 6.42
N GLU A 255 20.22 19.02 6.54
CA GLU A 255 20.18 20.30 5.80
C GLU A 255 21.41 21.19 6.09
N ASN A 256 21.96 21.09 7.31
CA ASN A 256 23.10 21.89 7.76
C ASN A 256 24.46 21.15 7.62
N ASN A 257 24.46 19.84 7.36
CA ASN A 257 25.67 19.03 7.20
C ASN A 257 25.44 17.86 6.24
N ILE A 258 25.85 18.07 4.98
CA ILE A 258 25.67 17.13 3.85
C ILE A 258 26.28 15.74 4.15
N LYS A 259 27.29 15.63 5.04
CA LYS A 259 27.89 14.34 5.43
C LYS A 259 26.92 13.38 6.13
N LEU A 260 25.79 13.88 6.64
CA LEU A 260 24.78 13.07 7.35
C LEU A 260 23.78 12.36 6.43
N SER A 261 23.74 12.71 5.14
CA SER A 261 22.92 12.01 4.15
C SER A 261 23.76 10.98 3.39
N ALA A 262 23.42 9.70 3.55
CA ALA A 262 24.03 8.64 2.77
C ALA A 262 23.31 8.50 1.43
N GLU A 263 24.07 8.49 0.33
CA GLU A 263 23.54 8.02 -0.96
C GLU A 263 23.14 6.55 -0.82
N ILE A 264 21.90 6.25 -1.17
CA ILE A 264 21.34 4.90 -0.98
C ILE A 264 21.65 4.06 -2.24
N PRO A 265 22.40 2.96 -2.11
CA PRO A 265 22.66 2.05 -3.23
C PRO A 265 21.35 1.46 -3.79
N VAL A 266 21.34 1.21 -5.10
CA VAL A 266 20.18 0.66 -5.81
C VAL A 266 19.75 -0.69 -5.25
N GLU A 267 20.72 -1.53 -4.89
CA GLU A 267 20.51 -2.86 -4.32
C GLU A 267 19.67 -2.78 -3.04
N LEU A 268 19.96 -1.80 -2.19
CA LEU A 268 19.19 -1.57 -0.96
C LEU A 268 17.79 -1.07 -1.27
N GLU A 269 17.62 -0.15 -2.22
CA GLU A 269 16.28 0.29 -2.59
C GLU A 269 15.41 -0.86 -3.13
N VAL A 270 16.00 -1.75 -3.93
CA VAL A 270 15.36 -2.97 -4.42
C VAL A 270 14.98 -3.91 -3.27
N GLU A 271 15.87 -4.14 -2.32
CA GLU A 271 15.58 -4.94 -1.12
C GLU A 271 14.43 -4.34 -0.31
N GLY A 272 14.45 -3.03 -0.08
CA GLY A 272 13.38 -2.31 0.61
C GLY A 272 12.04 -2.42 -0.10
N PHE A 273 12.04 -2.29 -1.43
CA PHE A 273 10.83 -2.44 -2.26
C PHE A 273 10.23 -3.84 -2.10
N ARG A 274 11.04 -4.88 -2.27
CA ARG A 274 10.59 -6.28 -2.13
C ARG A 274 10.12 -6.59 -0.72
N ARG A 275 10.78 -6.03 0.30
CA ARG A 275 10.38 -6.13 1.70
C ARG A 275 8.98 -5.55 1.92
N MET A 276 8.73 -4.33 1.44
CA MET A 276 7.41 -3.70 1.54
C MET A 276 6.34 -4.48 0.80
N GLU A 277 6.68 -4.97 -0.39
CA GLU A 277 5.77 -5.79 -1.17
C GLU A 277 5.38 -7.04 -0.38
N GLN A 278 6.35 -7.77 0.18
CA GLN A 278 6.14 -8.95 1.00
C GLN A 278 5.28 -8.66 2.24
N LEU A 279 5.53 -7.55 2.94
CA LEU A 279 4.72 -7.13 4.09
C LEU A 279 3.27 -6.84 3.70
N GLN A 280 3.03 -6.28 2.50
CA GLN A 280 1.69 -6.02 1.98
C GLN A 280 1.02 -7.28 1.43
N ARG A 281 1.77 -8.34 1.09
CA ARG A 281 1.19 -9.57 0.51
C ARG A 281 0.26 -10.29 1.50
N GLY A 282 -0.99 -10.41 1.07
CA GLY A 282 -2.01 -11.23 1.72
C GLY A 282 -2.36 -10.79 3.14
N LEU A 283 -2.15 -9.51 3.52
CA LEU A 283 -2.38 -8.95 4.87
C LEU A 283 -3.68 -9.44 5.53
N ILE A 284 -4.73 -9.60 4.74
CA ILE A 284 -5.97 -10.23 5.14
C ILE A 284 -5.90 -11.73 4.86
N ASP A 285 -5.76 -12.51 5.94
CA ASP A 285 -5.78 -13.97 5.92
C ASP A 285 -7.09 -14.50 5.33
N SER A 286 -7.05 -15.66 4.66
CA SER A 286 -8.22 -16.25 4.01
C SER A 286 -9.37 -16.52 4.98
N LYS A 287 -9.04 -16.83 6.26
CA LYS A 287 -10.02 -17.04 7.34
C LYS A 287 -10.65 -15.75 7.86
N LEU A 288 -9.92 -14.64 7.85
CA LEU A 288 -10.42 -13.34 8.33
C LEU A 288 -11.20 -12.58 7.26
N ARG A 289 -10.87 -12.84 5.99
CA ARG A 289 -11.54 -12.24 4.83
C ARG A 289 -13.07 -12.33 4.90
N PRO A 290 -13.73 -13.49 5.09
CA PRO A 290 -15.19 -13.56 5.12
C PRO A 290 -15.80 -12.72 6.26
N TRP A 291 -15.16 -12.65 7.42
CA TRP A 291 -15.62 -11.83 8.54
C TRP A 291 -15.53 -10.33 8.24
N LEU A 292 -14.47 -9.88 7.57
CA LEU A 292 -14.37 -8.49 7.12
C LEU A 292 -15.43 -8.16 6.08
N ILE A 293 -15.69 -9.07 5.14
CA ILE A 293 -16.74 -8.90 4.14
C ILE A 293 -18.11 -8.80 4.82
N LEU A 294 -18.45 -9.75 5.70
CA LEU A 294 -19.70 -9.74 6.46
C LEU A 294 -19.86 -8.49 7.32
N GLY A 295 -18.79 -8.07 8.02
CA GLY A 295 -18.80 -6.85 8.82
C GLY A 295 -19.00 -5.59 7.98
N SER A 296 -18.29 -5.49 6.84
CA SER A 296 -18.44 -4.37 5.90
C SER A 296 -19.83 -4.33 5.26
N PHE A 297 -20.39 -5.50 4.93
CA PHE A 297 -21.73 -5.65 4.37
C PHE A 297 -22.80 -5.24 5.38
N ALA A 298 -22.71 -5.71 6.63
CA ALA A 298 -23.63 -5.33 7.69
C ALA A 298 -23.62 -3.81 7.92
N LEU A 299 -22.43 -3.21 7.98
CA LEU A 299 -22.29 -1.76 8.15
C LEU A 299 -22.88 -1.01 6.96
N PHE A 300 -22.62 -1.47 5.73
CA PHE A 300 -23.22 -0.91 4.53
C PHE A 300 -24.75 -0.97 4.58
N VAL A 301 -25.35 -2.13 4.87
CA VAL A 301 -26.80 -2.28 5.01
C VAL A 301 -27.38 -1.32 6.05
N ILE A 302 -26.77 -1.25 7.24
CA ILE A 302 -27.21 -0.33 8.32
C ILE A 302 -27.16 1.13 7.88
N THR A 303 -26.11 1.52 7.14
CA THR A 303 -26.03 2.89 6.62
C THR A 303 -26.98 3.16 5.47
N SER A 304 -27.33 2.15 4.67
CA SER A 304 -28.17 2.31 3.48
C SER A 304 -29.67 2.29 3.79
N THR A 305 -30.10 1.67 4.89
CA THR A 305 -31.52 1.69 5.33
C THR A 305 -32.03 3.09 5.64
N THR A 306 -31.16 4.05 5.93
CA THR A 306 -31.58 5.45 6.13
C THR A 306 -31.88 6.19 4.82
N PHE A 307 -31.45 5.64 3.67
CA PHE A 307 -31.62 6.25 2.35
C PHE A 307 -32.66 5.53 1.49
N PHE A 308 -32.81 4.22 1.66
CA PHE A 308 -33.65 3.38 0.82
C PHE A 308 -34.72 2.65 1.64
N GLY A 309 -35.93 2.54 1.09
CA GLY A 309 -36.93 1.59 1.57
C GLY A 309 -36.43 0.14 1.41
N THR A 310 -36.96 -0.78 2.22
CA THR A 310 -36.48 -2.17 2.31
C THR A 310 -36.45 -2.91 0.97
N GLN A 311 -37.52 -2.81 0.18
CA GLN A 311 -37.59 -3.42 -1.15
C GLN A 311 -36.53 -2.84 -2.10
N THR A 312 -36.43 -1.51 -2.19
CA THR A 312 -35.44 -0.81 -3.00
C THR A 312 -34.02 -1.21 -2.61
N LEU A 313 -33.76 -1.32 -1.32
CA LEU A 313 -32.45 -1.70 -0.78
C LEU A 313 -32.06 -3.12 -1.20
N ILE A 314 -32.97 -4.08 -1.10
CA ILE A 314 -32.73 -5.48 -1.50
C ILE A 314 -32.42 -5.55 -3.00
N ILE A 315 -33.19 -4.85 -3.83
CA ILE A 315 -32.98 -4.80 -5.27
C ILE A 315 -31.64 -4.13 -5.60
N PHE A 316 -31.32 -3.01 -4.96
CA PHE A 316 -30.07 -2.28 -5.14
C PHE A 316 -28.85 -3.13 -4.75
N ILE A 317 -28.89 -3.79 -3.59
CA ILE A 317 -27.82 -4.71 -3.16
C ILE A 317 -27.67 -5.86 -4.17
N SER A 318 -28.77 -6.41 -4.68
CA SER A 318 -28.73 -7.49 -5.67
C SER A 318 -28.08 -7.03 -6.97
N ALA A 319 -28.46 -5.85 -7.48
CA ALA A 319 -27.84 -5.25 -8.66
C ALA A 319 -26.36 -4.92 -8.45
N LEU A 320 -25.99 -4.42 -7.28
CA LEU A 320 -24.61 -4.13 -6.90
C LEU A 320 -23.77 -5.41 -6.82
N ILE A 321 -24.28 -6.47 -6.19
CA ILE A 321 -23.59 -7.77 -6.13
C ILE A 321 -23.45 -8.37 -7.54
N PHE A 322 -24.46 -8.22 -8.40
CA PHE A 322 -24.37 -8.68 -9.78
C PHE A 322 -23.28 -7.95 -10.57
N HIS A 323 -23.23 -6.62 -10.47
CA HIS A 323 -22.19 -5.77 -11.05
C HIS A 323 -20.80 -6.17 -10.55
N GLU A 324 -20.58 -6.19 -9.24
CA GLU A 324 -19.29 -6.54 -8.65
C GLU A 324 -18.88 -8.00 -8.89
N GLY A 325 -19.86 -8.90 -8.96
CA GLY A 325 -19.68 -10.29 -9.34
C GLY A 325 -19.09 -10.43 -10.74
N GLY A 326 -19.48 -9.55 -11.67
CA GLY A 326 -18.90 -9.45 -13.00
C GLY A 326 -17.41 -9.11 -12.97
N HIS A 327 -17.00 -8.10 -12.19
CA HIS A 327 -15.59 -7.78 -11.96
C HIS A 327 -14.82 -8.96 -11.37
N LEU A 328 -15.35 -9.59 -10.31
CA LEU A 328 -14.70 -10.72 -9.64
C LEU A 328 -14.51 -11.93 -10.56
N LEU A 329 -15.50 -12.21 -11.40
CA LEU A 329 -15.44 -13.30 -12.37
C LEU A 329 -14.38 -13.01 -13.44
N ALA A 330 -14.35 -11.80 -14.01
CA ALA A 330 -13.34 -11.41 -14.98
C ALA A 330 -11.92 -11.41 -14.37
N MET A 331 -11.76 -10.94 -13.13
CA MET A 331 -10.49 -10.99 -12.40
C MET A 331 -10.00 -12.43 -12.25
N LYS A 332 -10.87 -13.37 -11.86
CA LYS A 332 -10.52 -14.80 -11.74
C LYS A 332 -10.12 -15.41 -13.09
N ILE A 333 -10.88 -15.14 -14.15
CA ILE A 333 -10.56 -15.61 -15.52
C ILE A 333 -9.22 -15.05 -15.99
N CYS A 334 -8.92 -13.79 -15.68
CA CYS A 334 -7.66 -13.15 -16.02
C CYS A 334 -6.48 -13.55 -15.10
N GLY A 335 -6.67 -14.50 -14.18
CA GLY A 335 -5.61 -15.00 -13.30
C GLY A 335 -5.22 -14.05 -12.16
N TYR A 336 -6.08 -13.11 -11.77
CA TYR A 336 -5.83 -12.27 -10.60
C TYR A 336 -5.93 -13.11 -9.32
N GLN A 337 -5.04 -12.83 -8.39
CA GLN A 337 -4.99 -13.49 -7.09
C GLN A 337 -5.77 -12.69 -6.06
N ASN A 338 -6.34 -13.39 -5.07
CA ASN A 338 -7.04 -12.79 -3.93
C ASN A 338 -8.22 -11.88 -4.31
N ALA A 339 -8.95 -12.19 -5.39
CA ALA A 339 -10.17 -11.48 -5.76
C ALA A 339 -11.21 -11.54 -4.61
N SER A 340 -11.65 -10.38 -4.13
CA SER A 340 -12.59 -10.25 -3.03
C SER A 340 -13.39 -8.96 -3.09
N LEU A 341 -14.61 -9.00 -2.55
CA LEU A 341 -15.54 -7.88 -2.53
C LEU A 341 -15.53 -7.22 -1.15
N ILE A 342 -15.37 -5.90 -1.07
CA ILE A 342 -15.49 -5.13 0.18
C ILE A 342 -16.59 -4.09 0.01
N PHE A 343 -17.48 -3.98 1.00
CA PHE A 343 -18.53 -2.97 0.99
C PHE A 343 -18.04 -1.69 1.68
N LEU A 344 -18.19 -0.55 1.00
CA LEU A 344 -17.88 0.77 1.52
C LEU A 344 -19.18 1.44 1.99
N PRO A 345 -19.30 1.77 3.28
CA PRO A 345 -20.45 2.48 3.82
C PRO A 345 -20.72 3.77 3.04
N PHE A 346 -22.01 4.07 2.80
CA PHE A 346 -22.47 5.22 2.01
C PHE A 346 -22.09 5.26 0.52
N LEU A 347 -21.18 4.39 0.07
CA LEU A 347 -20.60 4.47 -1.27
C LEU A 347 -21.07 3.34 -2.19
N GLY A 348 -20.99 2.10 -1.72
CA GLY A 348 -21.24 0.93 -2.55
C GLY A 348 -20.34 -0.23 -2.17
N ALA A 349 -19.82 -0.92 -3.18
CA ALA A 349 -18.87 -2.00 -2.99
C ALA A 349 -17.69 -1.81 -3.96
N VAL A 350 -16.59 -2.51 -3.66
CA VAL A 350 -15.38 -2.47 -4.48
C VAL A 350 -14.83 -3.88 -4.58
N ALA A 351 -14.72 -4.39 -5.81
CA ALA A 351 -13.94 -5.57 -6.13
C ALA A 351 -12.44 -5.24 -6.03
N THR A 352 -11.73 -6.01 -5.22
CA THR A 352 -10.29 -5.90 -5.00
C THR A 352 -9.62 -7.19 -5.42
N ALA A 353 -8.52 -7.10 -6.17
CA ALA A 353 -7.70 -8.25 -6.51
C ALA A 353 -6.26 -7.79 -6.78
N ARG A 354 -5.34 -8.75 -6.92
CA ARG A 354 -3.95 -8.44 -7.21
C ARG A 354 -3.44 -9.18 -8.43
N LYS A 355 -2.81 -8.42 -9.32
CA LYS A 355 -2.02 -8.93 -10.43
C LYS A 355 -1.00 -7.87 -10.82
N ASP A 356 0.28 -8.16 -10.65
CA ASP A 356 1.36 -7.18 -10.83
C ASP A 356 1.70 -6.97 -12.32
N ASP A 357 1.39 -7.95 -13.17
CA ASP A 357 1.64 -8.01 -14.61
C ASP A 357 0.35 -7.91 -15.46
N ALA A 358 -0.69 -7.27 -14.92
CA ALA A 358 -1.97 -7.14 -15.63
C ALA A 358 -1.82 -6.31 -16.92
N THR A 359 -2.21 -6.91 -18.05
CA THR A 359 -2.20 -6.24 -19.36
C THR A 359 -3.32 -5.22 -19.49
N ILE A 360 -3.19 -4.27 -20.44
CA ILE A 360 -4.25 -3.29 -20.78
C ILE A 360 -5.57 -3.99 -21.08
N THR A 361 -5.54 -5.04 -21.90
CA THR A 361 -6.75 -5.77 -22.31
C THR A 361 -7.43 -6.44 -21.13
N GLN A 362 -6.66 -7.03 -20.21
CA GLN A 362 -7.21 -7.62 -18.98
C GLN A 362 -7.85 -6.55 -18.08
N LYS A 363 -7.18 -5.41 -17.84
CA LYS A 363 -7.75 -4.31 -17.06
C LYS A 363 -9.05 -3.79 -17.71
N PHE A 364 -9.04 -3.60 -19.02
CA PHE A 364 -10.21 -3.19 -19.79
C PHE A 364 -11.38 -4.16 -19.67
N CYS A 365 -11.13 -5.46 -19.89
CA CYS A 365 -12.16 -6.50 -19.77
C CYS A 365 -12.72 -6.58 -18.35
N VAL A 366 -11.86 -6.49 -17.32
CA VAL A 366 -12.29 -6.45 -15.92
C VAL A 366 -13.20 -5.25 -15.67
N SER A 367 -12.81 -4.04 -16.10
CA SER A 367 -13.62 -2.83 -15.89
C SER A 367 -14.95 -2.86 -16.65
N LEU A 368 -15.04 -3.50 -17.82
CA LEU A 368 -16.33 -3.65 -18.53
C LEU A 368 -17.21 -4.77 -17.97
N ALA A 369 -16.62 -5.80 -17.36
CA ALA A 369 -17.36 -6.98 -16.92
C ALA A 369 -18.36 -6.71 -15.80
N GLY A 370 -18.21 -5.62 -15.04
CA GLY A 370 -19.21 -5.17 -14.08
C GLY A 370 -20.41 -4.47 -14.73
N PRO A 371 -20.22 -3.32 -15.40
CA PRO A 371 -21.33 -2.54 -15.94
C PRO A 371 -22.07 -3.25 -17.08
N LEU A 372 -21.37 -3.92 -17.99
CA LEU A 372 -21.99 -4.36 -19.26
C LEU A 372 -23.08 -5.44 -19.08
N PRO A 373 -22.87 -6.51 -18.29
CA PRO A 373 -23.92 -7.51 -18.07
C PRO A 373 -25.17 -6.95 -17.39
N GLY A 374 -24.98 -6.09 -16.38
CA GLY A 374 -26.09 -5.49 -15.64
C GLY A 374 -26.89 -4.51 -16.48
N LEU A 375 -26.22 -3.76 -17.36
CA LEU A 375 -26.86 -2.86 -18.31
C LEU A 375 -27.70 -3.62 -19.34
N ILE A 376 -27.16 -4.71 -19.92
CA ILE A 376 -27.89 -5.58 -20.87
C ILE A 376 -29.11 -6.19 -20.19
N LEU A 377 -28.95 -6.71 -18.97
CA LEU A 377 -30.05 -7.32 -18.22
C LEU A 377 -31.13 -6.28 -17.90
N GLY A 378 -30.76 -5.09 -17.44
CA GLY A 378 -31.69 -4.02 -17.14
C GLY A 378 -32.49 -3.59 -18.38
N ILE A 379 -31.82 -3.32 -19.50
CA ILE A 379 -32.48 -2.97 -20.76
C ILE A 379 -33.41 -4.10 -21.22
N GLY A 380 -32.94 -5.36 -21.16
CA GLY A 380 -33.74 -6.52 -21.53
C GLY A 380 -35.00 -6.68 -20.67
N LEU A 381 -34.88 -6.55 -19.35
CA LEU A 381 -36.03 -6.57 -18.43
C LEU A 381 -37.01 -5.44 -18.75
N SER A 382 -36.49 -4.23 -19.02
CA SER A 382 -37.35 -3.11 -19.38
C SER A 382 -38.11 -3.32 -20.67
N ILE A 383 -37.55 -4.04 -21.65
CA ILE A 383 -38.19 -4.29 -22.95
C ILE A 383 -39.21 -5.44 -22.85
N ILE A 384 -38.87 -6.51 -22.13
CA ILE A 384 -39.73 -7.69 -21.99
C ILE A 384 -40.93 -7.39 -21.09
N PHE A 385 -40.76 -6.58 -20.04
CA PHE A 385 -41.78 -6.32 -19.02
C PHE A 385 -42.33 -4.89 -19.06
N GLN A 386 -42.60 -4.37 -20.27
CA GLN A 386 -43.15 -3.01 -20.47
C GLN A 386 -44.59 -2.88 -19.96
N ASP A 387 -45.40 -3.93 -20.06
CA ASP A 387 -46.82 -3.88 -19.71
C ASP A 387 -47.05 -3.55 -18.22
N GLU A 388 -48.15 -2.83 -17.94
CA GLU A 388 -48.54 -2.48 -16.57
C GLU A 388 -49.00 -3.66 -15.72
N SER A 389 -49.25 -4.82 -16.34
CA SER A 389 -49.62 -6.06 -15.68
C SER A 389 -48.48 -6.73 -14.90
N TYR A 390 -47.22 -6.34 -15.15
CA TYR A 390 -46.06 -6.91 -14.49
C TYR A 390 -45.73 -6.25 -13.15
N SER A 391 -45.16 -7.04 -12.24
CA SER A 391 -44.92 -6.61 -10.86
C SER A 391 -44.01 -5.39 -10.76
N SER A 392 -44.38 -4.42 -9.93
CA SER A 392 -43.69 -3.14 -9.76
C SER A 392 -42.21 -3.28 -9.38
N TRP A 393 -41.83 -4.37 -8.70
CA TRP A 393 -40.45 -4.65 -8.34
C TRP A 393 -39.56 -4.96 -9.56
N ILE A 394 -40.11 -5.55 -10.64
CA ILE A 394 -39.34 -5.86 -11.86
C ILE A 394 -38.97 -4.57 -12.58
N LYS A 395 -39.94 -3.64 -12.72
CA LYS A 395 -39.69 -2.31 -13.30
C LYS A 395 -38.66 -1.54 -12.48
N GLN A 396 -38.77 -1.62 -11.16
CA GLN A 396 -37.78 -1.03 -10.26
C GLN A 396 -36.38 -1.66 -10.40
N ALA A 397 -36.28 -2.98 -10.49
CA ALA A 397 -35.02 -3.70 -10.67
C ALA A 397 -34.37 -3.39 -12.01
N SER A 398 -35.15 -3.38 -13.09
CA SER A 398 -34.73 -2.93 -14.41
C SER A 398 -34.12 -1.53 -14.34
N TRP A 399 -34.81 -0.59 -13.68
CA TRP A 399 -34.33 0.79 -13.57
C TRP A 399 -33.02 0.88 -12.78
N ILE A 400 -32.94 0.21 -11.64
CA ILE A 400 -31.75 0.21 -10.81
C ILE A 400 -30.56 -0.40 -11.56
N LEU A 401 -30.76 -1.50 -12.28
CA LEU A 401 -29.73 -2.12 -13.12
C LEU A 401 -29.22 -1.15 -14.19
N ILE A 402 -30.13 -0.49 -14.92
CA ILE A 402 -29.72 0.46 -15.96
C ILE A 402 -28.95 1.63 -15.34
N CYS A 403 -29.52 2.29 -14.33
CA CYS A 403 -28.91 3.46 -13.71
C CYS A 403 -27.55 3.15 -13.08
N LEU A 404 -27.45 2.08 -12.29
CA LEU A 404 -26.21 1.70 -11.61
C LEU A 404 -25.10 1.41 -12.62
N ASN A 405 -25.41 0.63 -13.66
CA ASN A 405 -24.40 0.19 -14.62
C ASN A 405 -24.05 1.28 -15.64
N LEU A 406 -25.02 2.05 -16.11
CA LEU A 406 -24.75 3.19 -16.99
C LEU A 406 -23.95 4.27 -16.27
N PHE A 407 -24.28 4.55 -15.00
CA PHE A 407 -23.51 5.48 -14.18
C PHE A 407 -22.05 5.03 -14.07
N ASN A 408 -21.80 3.76 -13.74
CA ASN A 408 -20.43 3.23 -13.66
C ASN A 408 -19.70 3.22 -15.03
N LEU A 409 -20.43 3.13 -16.14
CA LEU A 409 -19.85 3.19 -17.48
C LEU A 409 -19.46 4.62 -17.91
N LEU A 410 -19.89 5.67 -17.18
CA LEU A 410 -19.56 7.05 -17.52
C LEU A 410 -18.05 7.31 -17.51
N PRO A 411 -17.56 8.20 -18.37
CA PRO A 411 -16.15 8.57 -18.47
C PRO A 411 -15.75 9.53 -17.34
N ILE A 412 -15.90 9.11 -16.08
CA ILE A 412 -15.61 9.92 -14.90
C ILE A 412 -14.79 9.07 -13.93
N TYR A 413 -13.53 9.42 -13.69
CA TYR A 413 -12.73 8.76 -12.67
C TYR A 413 -13.28 9.10 -11.27
N PRO A 414 -13.51 8.13 -10.36
CA PRO A 414 -12.99 6.75 -10.33
C PRO A 414 -13.95 5.63 -10.82
N LEU A 415 -15.05 5.95 -11.49
CA LEU A 415 -16.00 4.97 -12.03
C LEU A 415 -15.33 4.05 -13.06
N ASP A 416 -15.93 2.90 -13.37
CA ASP A 416 -15.33 1.90 -14.27
C ASP A 416 -15.01 2.44 -15.66
N GLY A 417 -15.91 3.25 -16.24
CA GLY A 417 -15.67 3.94 -17.49
C GLY A 417 -14.50 4.93 -17.41
N GLY A 418 -14.34 5.59 -16.26
CA GLY A 418 -13.18 6.42 -15.96
C GLY A 418 -11.89 5.61 -15.82
N GLN A 419 -11.93 4.42 -15.21
CA GLN A 419 -10.78 3.52 -15.11
C GLN A 419 -10.35 2.99 -16.50
N ILE A 420 -11.31 2.72 -17.39
CA ILE A 420 -11.04 2.35 -18.78
C ILE A 420 -10.25 3.47 -19.47
N ILE A 421 -10.69 4.73 -19.33
CA ILE A 421 -10.01 5.89 -19.92
C ILE A 421 -8.61 6.10 -19.32
N ASP A 422 -8.47 5.97 -18.00
CA ASP A 422 -7.17 6.06 -17.31
C ASP A 422 -6.17 5.02 -17.86
N VAL A 423 -6.60 3.77 -18.02
CA VAL A 423 -5.75 2.70 -18.60
C VAL A 423 -5.34 3.03 -20.05
N LEU A 424 -6.24 3.60 -20.85
CA LEU A 424 -5.97 3.97 -22.24
C LEU A 424 -5.05 5.20 -22.36
N LEU A 425 -5.17 6.19 -21.47
CA LEU A 425 -4.43 7.46 -21.51
C LEU A 425 -3.11 7.44 -20.74
N SER A 426 -3.08 6.95 -19.49
CA SER A 426 -2.00 7.16 -18.51
C SER A 426 -0.59 6.77 -18.99
N SER A 427 -0.49 5.77 -19.86
CA SER A 427 0.79 5.28 -20.38
C SER A 427 1.30 6.07 -21.60
N ARG A 428 0.43 6.69 -22.41
CA ARG A 428 0.81 7.39 -23.65
C ARG A 428 0.67 8.90 -23.59
N PHE A 429 -0.39 9.38 -22.94
CA PHE A 429 -0.72 10.79 -22.78
C PHE A 429 -0.91 11.10 -21.29
N PRO A 430 0.16 11.04 -20.49
CA PRO A 430 0.06 11.10 -19.03
C PRO A 430 -0.47 12.46 -18.53
N TYR A 431 -0.26 13.56 -19.26
CA TYR A 431 -0.83 14.87 -18.92
C TYR A 431 -2.33 14.97 -19.23
N SER A 432 -2.78 14.34 -20.32
CA SER A 432 -4.21 14.27 -20.65
C SER A 432 -4.99 13.44 -19.63
N ASP A 433 -4.38 12.35 -19.13
CA ASP A 433 -4.93 11.56 -18.02
C ASP A 433 -5.12 12.40 -16.74
N ILE A 434 -4.15 13.26 -16.41
CA ILE A 434 -4.25 14.15 -15.23
C ILE A 434 -5.40 15.15 -15.38
N LEU A 435 -5.53 15.77 -16.56
CA LEU A 435 -6.65 16.69 -16.84
C LEU A 435 -8.00 15.97 -16.74
N PHE A 436 -8.08 14.76 -17.28
CA PHE A 436 -9.27 13.92 -17.17
C PHE A 436 -9.65 13.61 -15.72
N LYS A 437 -8.69 13.20 -14.89
CA LYS A 437 -8.90 12.95 -13.45
C LYS A 437 -9.28 14.22 -12.69
N ALA A 438 -8.66 15.36 -12.99
CA ALA A 438 -8.99 16.65 -12.40
C ALA A 438 -10.43 17.06 -12.72
N PHE A 439 -10.84 16.90 -13.97
CA PHE A 439 -12.21 17.18 -14.40
C PHE A 439 -13.23 16.27 -13.70
N GLY A 440 -12.97 14.96 -13.63
CA GLY A 440 -13.83 14.01 -12.91
C GLY A 440 -13.93 14.33 -11.41
N THR A 441 -12.81 14.69 -10.79
CA THR A 441 -12.76 15.11 -9.38
C THR A 441 -13.56 16.39 -9.13
N MET A 442 -13.49 17.36 -10.06
CA MET A 442 -14.28 18.58 -10.00
C MET A 442 -15.79 18.28 -10.07
N ILE A 443 -16.22 17.42 -11.00
CA ILE A 443 -17.63 16.99 -11.11
C ILE A 443 -18.11 16.35 -9.81
N ILE A 444 -17.33 15.41 -9.26
CA ILE A 444 -17.66 14.75 -7.99
C ILE A 444 -17.71 15.77 -6.84
N GLY A 445 -16.80 16.75 -6.84
CA GLY A 445 -16.81 17.84 -5.86
C GLY A 445 -18.08 18.70 -5.93
N ILE A 446 -18.51 19.08 -7.13
CA ILE A 446 -19.76 19.84 -7.34
C ILE A 446 -20.97 19.02 -6.90
N LEU A 447 -21.02 17.73 -7.26
CA LEU A 447 -22.06 16.82 -6.79
C LEU A 447 -22.02 16.66 -5.26
N GLY A 448 -20.85 16.72 -4.64
CA GLY A 448 -20.65 16.71 -3.19
C GLY A 448 -21.23 17.92 -2.46
N ILE A 449 -21.33 19.08 -3.12
CA ILE A 449 -22.01 20.26 -2.56
C ILE A 449 -23.52 20.00 -2.44
N ILE A 450 -24.10 19.36 -3.44
CA ILE A 450 -25.53 19.02 -3.48
C ILE A 450 -25.82 17.81 -2.56
N HIS A 451 -24.93 16.82 -2.55
CA HIS A 451 -25.04 15.58 -1.79
C HIS A 451 -23.85 15.44 -0.84
N PRO A 452 -23.98 15.84 0.44
CA PRO A 452 -22.88 15.86 1.40
C PRO A 452 -22.16 14.52 1.59
N ALA A 453 -22.82 13.39 1.31
CA ALA A 453 -22.21 12.06 1.35
C ALA A 453 -21.07 11.89 0.32
N LEU A 454 -21.12 12.60 -0.81
CA LEU A 454 -20.09 12.55 -1.85
C LEU A 454 -18.94 13.53 -1.60
N PHE A 455 -19.09 14.48 -0.68
CA PHE A 455 -18.10 15.54 -0.40
C PHE A 455 -16.73 15.01 0.05
N ILE A 456 -16.67 13.78 0.58
CA ILE A 456 -15.40 13.19 1.01
C ILE A 456 -14.58 12.58 -0.13
N LEU A 457 -15.21 12.21 -1.24
CA LEU A 457 -14.54 11.54 -2.36
C LEU A 457 -13.48 12.37 -3.08
N PRO A 458 -13.63 13.70 -3.25
CA PRO A 458 -12.58 14.52 -3.86
C PRO A 458 -11.25 14.45 -3.13
N ILE A 459 -11.22 14.24 -1.81
CA ILE A 459 -9.98 14.25 -1.02
C ILE A 459 -8.97 13.18 -1.50
N PRO A 460 -9.28 11.87 -1.49
CA PRO A 460 -8.35 10.85 -2.00
C PRO A 460 -8.07 11.01 -3.50
N LEU A 461 -9.01 11.55 -4.29
CA LEU A 461 -8.83 11.79 -5.72
C LEU A 461 -7.80 12.91 -5.99
N ILE A 462 -7.81 13.99 -5.21
CA ILE A 462 -6.80 15.06 -5.28
C ILE A 462 -5.40 14.51 -4.98
N PHE A 463 -5.26 13.65 -3.95
CA PHE A 463 -3.99 12.99 -3.67
C PHE A 463 -3.54 12.08 -4.83
N ASN A 464 -4.47 11.38 -5.49
CA ASN A 464 -4.17 10.56 -6.66
C ASN A 464 -3.70 11.42 -7.85
N ILE A 465 -4.29 12.60 -8.07
CA ILE A 465 -3.88 13.54 -9.11
C ILE A 465 -2.46 14.04 -8.85
N LEU A 466 -2.16 14.49 -7.63
CA LEU A 466 -0.82 14.96 -7.27
C LEU A 466 0.23 13.87 -7.49
N HIS A 467 -0.11 12.64 -7.12
CA HIS A 467 0.73 11.48 -7.36
C HIS A 467 0.90 11.20 -8.87
N SER A 468 -0.19 11.22 -9.64
CA SER A 468 -0.19 10.99 -11.09
C SER A 468 0.63 12.04 -11.84
N TYR A 469 0.63 13.29 -11.37
CA TYR A 469 1.48 14.37 -11.91
C TYR A 469 2.97 14.11 -11.72
N ARG A 470 3.39 13.71 -10.51
CA ARG A 470 4.78 13.33 -10.25
C ARG A 470 5.22 12.16 -11.13
N ALA A 471 4.36 11.14 -11.24
CA ALA A 471 4.61 10.00 -12.12
C ALA A 471 4.68 10.41 -13.61
N ALA A 472 3.80 11.29 -14.07
CA ALA A 472 3.75 11.77 -15.46
C ALA A 472 5.02 12.50 -15.88
N LYS A 473 5.53 13.40 -15.02
CA LYS A 473 6.77 14.15 -15.26
C LYS A 473 7.95 13.21 -15.52
N ILE A 474 8.02 12.12 -14.76
CA ILE A 474 9.10 11.14 -14.80
C ILE A 474 8.91 10.14 -15.96
N ASN A 475 7.65 9.82 -16.29
CA ASN A 475 7.30 8.78 -17.27
C ASN A 475 7.83 9.07 -18.70
N SER A 476 7.83 10.33 -19.16
CA SER A 476 8.31 10.66 -20.51
C SER A 476 9.82 10.41 -20.67
N GLN A 477 10.61 10.76 -19.65
CA GLN A 477 12.04 10.53 -19.60
C GLN A 477 12.36 9.04 -19.40
N LEU A 478 11.56 8.36 -18.56
CA LEU A 478 11.70 6.92 -18.32
C LEU A 478 11.53 6.10 -19.60
N GLN A 479 10.53 6.44 -20.41
CA GLN A 479 10.26 5.71 -21.66
C GLN A 479 11.45 5.75 -22.63
N ILE A 480 12.10 6.91 -22.75
CA ILE A 480 13.29 7.08 -23.59
C ILE A 480 14.45 6.25 -23.03
N TYR A 481 14.65 6.30 -21.71
CA TYR A 481 15.69 5.57 -21.01
C TYR A 481 15.54 4.04 -21.16
N LEU A 482 14.36 3.51 -20.83
CA LEU A 482 14.06 2.08 -20.89
C LEU A 482 14.15 1.54 -22.31
N LYS A 483 13.63 2.27 -23.32
CA LYS A 483 13.73 1.86 -24.73
C LYS A 483 15.19 1.73 -25.19
N LYS A 484 16.09 2.58 -24.69
CA LYS A 484 17.51 2.54 -25.02
C LYS A 484 18.27 1.43 -24.28
N ARG A 485 17.91 1.14 -23.03
CA ARG A 485 18.59 0.17 -22.16
C ARG A 485 18.14 -1.28 -22.36
N LEU A 486 16.82 -1.53 -22.44
CA LEU A 486 16.26 -2.88 -22.58
C LEU A 486 16.54 -3.51 -23.95
N HIS A 487 16.90 -2.71 -24.95
CA HIS A 487 17.36 -3.24 -26.25
C HIS A 487 18.71 -3.98 -26.12
N ASN A 488 19.50 -3.69 -25.08
CA ASN A 488 20.85 -4.21 -24.91
C ASN A 488 20.98 -5.29 -23.83
N ASN A 489 20.13 -5.33 -22.79
CA ASN A 489 20.19 -6.35 -21.73
C ASN A 489 18.79 -6.67 -21.17
N GLN A 490 18.50 -7.96 -20.93
CA GLN A 490 17.34 -8.44 -20.15
C GLN A 490 17.60 -8.29 -18.63
N GLU A 491 18.00 -7.09 -18.19
CA GLU A 491 18.16 -6.80 -16.77
C GLU A 491 16.80 -6.64 -16.07
N ASN A 492 16.80 -6.91 -14.77
CA ASN A 492 15.63 -6.83 -13.91
C ASN A 492 15.09 -5.40 -13.90
N ILE A 493 13.93 -5.16 -14.54
CA ILE A 493 13.31 -3.83 -14.76
C ILE A 493 13.32 -2.98 -13.48
N LEU A 494 13.12 -3.61 -12.32
CA LEU A 494 13.12 -2.93 -11.03
C LEU A 494 14.45 -2.21 -10.75
N TYR A 495 15.59 -2.80 -11.06
CA TYR A 495 16.91 -2.16 -10.93
C TYR A 495 17.05 -0.98 -11.88
N ALA A 496 16.67 -1.17 -13.14
CA ALA A 496 16.71 -0.10 -14.14
C ALA A 496 15.82 1.09 -13.76
N LEU A 497 14.67 0.85 -13.13
CA LEU A 497 13.79 1.90 -12.62
C LEU A 497 14.46 2.70 -11.49
N PHE A 498 15.11 2.03 -10.53
CA PHE A 498 15.79 2.71 -9.43
C PHE A 498 17.03 3.49 -9.90
N GLU A 499 17.87 2.90 -10.75
CA GLU A 499 19.00 3.60 -11.37
C GLU A 499 18.56 4.83 -12.17
N PHE A 500 17.46 4.71 -12.91
CA PHE A 500 16.90 5.84 -13.63
C PHE A 500 16.47 6.96 -12.69
N LEU A 501 15.78 6.61 -11.59
CA LEU A 501 15.34 7.62 -10.63
C LEU A 501 16.52 8.35 -9.97
N GLN A 502 17.65 7.67 -9.72
CA GLN A 502 18.86 8.28 -9.13
C GLN A 502 19.38 9.48 -9.91
N GLN A 503 19.02 9.61 -11.19
CA GLN A 503 19.40 10.76 -12.03
C GLN A 503 18.60 12.04 -11.73
N PHE A 504 17.50 11.98 -10.98
CA PHE A 504 16.54 13.08 -10.80
C PHE A 504 16.46 13.64 -9.38
N ASP A 505 17.50 13.45 -8.56
CA ASP A 505 17.54 13.92 -7.17
C ASP A 505 16.32 13.46 -6.33
N TYR A 506 15.82 12.25 -6.59
CA TYR A 506 14.66 11.68 -5.91
C TYR A 506 15.00 11.09 -4.53
N GLN A 507 16.28 10.97 -4.19
CA GLN A 507 16.75 10.27 -3.00
C GLN A 507 16.22 10.93 -1.71
N HIS A 508 15.98 12.24 -1.72
CA HIS A 508 15.42 13.00 -0.59
C HIS A 508 13.95 12.67 -0.29
N LEU A 509 13.22 12.02 -1.20
CA LEU A 509 11.83 11.67 -0.96
C LEU A 509 11.70 10.59 0.13
N PRO A 510 10.71 10.69 1.03
CA PRO A 510 10.43 9.64 1.99
C PRO A 510 10.23 8.29 1.29
N PHE A 511 10.71 7.21 1.91
CA PHE A 511 10.71 5.89 1.30
C PHE A 511 9.34 5.44 0.76
N ASN A 512 8.25 5.72 1.47
CA ASN A 512 6.89 5.40 1.01
C ASN A 512 6.51 6.11 -0.31
N SER A 513 6.98 7.34 -0.52
CA SER A 513 6.76 8.08 -1.76
C SER A 513 7.55 7.44 -2.91
N ARG A 514 8.81 7.06 -2.67
CA ARG A 514 9.66 6.35 -3.63
C ARG A 514 9.07 5.00 -4.02
N TYR A 515 8.65 4.20 -3.03
CA TYR A 515 7.96 2.92 -3.24
C TYR A 515 6.73 3.07 -4.13
N THR A 516 5.86 4.04 -3.81
CA THR A 516 4.62 4.27 -4.55
C THR A 516 4.91 4.75 -5.98
N LEU A 517 5.90 5.61 -6.15
CA LEU A 517 6.34 6.07 -7.47
C LEU A 517 6.83 4.92 -8.34
N ILE A 518 7.77 4.11 -7.84
CA ILE A 518 8.30 2.93 -8.55
C ILE A 518 7.18 1.96 -8.91
N LYS A 519 6.28 1.67 -7.97
CA LYS A 519 5.14 0.79 -8.22
C LYS A 519 4.28 1.30 -9.39
N ASN A 520 3.99 2.60 -9.43
CA ASN A 520 3.22 3.21 -10.51
C ASN A 520 3.96 3.23 -11.86
N LEU A 521 5.28 3.47 -11.84
CA LEU A 521 6.10 3.40 -13.06
C LEU A 521 6.15 1.98 -13.61
N MET A 522 6.27 0.98 -12.74
CA MET A 522 6.23 -0.44 -13.09
C MET A 522 4.88 -0.83 -13.70
N GLU A 523 3.77 -0.35 -13.12
CA GLU A 523 2.44 -0.55 -13.71
C GLU A 523 2.34 0.12 -15.09
N ARG A 524 2.79 1.37 -15.25
CA ARG A 524 2.74 2.09 -16.54
C ARG A 524 3.61 1.45 -17.61
N TYR A 525 4.75 0.88 -17.22
CA TYR A 525 5.63 0.13 -18.11
C TYR A 525 4.92 -1.09 -18.71
N ASN A 526 4.26 -1.90 -17.89
CA ASN A 526 3.50 -3.07 -18.36
C ASN A 526 2.39 -2.71 -19.38
N HIS A 527 1.90 -1.46 -19.35
CA HIS A 527 0.91 -0.95 -20.31
C HIS A 527 1.52 -0.42 -21.61
N PHE A 528 2.81 -0.09 -21.63
CA PHE A 528 3.47 0.54 -22.77
C PHE A 528 3.65 -0.41 -23.96
N ASP A 529 3.95 -1.68 -23.71
CA ASP A 529 4.27 -2.67 -24.76
C ASP A 529 3.11 -2.99 -25.72
N ASN A 530 1.88 -2.55 -25.40
CA ASN A 530 0.73 -2.81 -26.25
C ASN A 530 0.68 -1.90 -27.50
N LYS A 531 0.48 -2.52 -28.67
CA LYS A 531 0.38 -1.85 -29.97
C LYS A 531 -0.72 -0.78 -29.97
N ARG A 532 -0.48 0.35 -30.67
CA ARG A 532 -1.48 1.44 -30.82
C ARG A 532 -2.83 0.95 -31.32
N ILE A 533 -2.83 -0.02 -32.24
CA ILE A 533 -4.03 -0.64 -32.80
C ILE A 533 -4.92 -1.24 -31.70
N THR A 534 -4.33 -1.96 -30.74
CA THR A 534 -5.06 -2.55 -29.62
C THR A 534 -5.83 -1.48 -28.86
N ARG A 535 -5.23 -0.32 -28.59
CA ARG A 535 -5.90 0.77 -27.87
C ARG A 535 -7.05 1.38 -28.66
N ILE A 536 -6.90 1.54 -29.97
CA ILE A 536 -7.98 2.05 -30.83
C ILE A 536 -9.16 1.08 -30.79
N ILE A 537 -8.90 -0.23 -30.93
CA ILE A 537 -9.94 -1.26 -30.84
C ILE A 537 -10.66 -1.20 -29.49
N LEU A 538 -9.91 -1.15 -28.37
CA LEU A 538 -10.50 -1.07 -27.04
C LEU A 538 -11.31 0.22 -26.83
N ALA A 539 -10.81 1.37 -27.31
CA ALA A 539 -11.54 2.62 -27.26
C ALA A 539 -12.85 2.55 -28.07
N SER A 540 -12.82 1.98 -29.29
CA SER A 540 -14.01 1.77 -30.12
C SER A 540 -15.04 0.86 -29.43
N VAL A 541 -14.59 -0.23 -28.79
CA VAL A 541 -15.46 -1.13 -28.02
C VAL A 541 -16.11 -0.39 -26.86
N TYR A 542 -15.34 0.42 -26.11
CA TYR A 542 -15.89 1.21 -25.01
C TYR A 542 -16.91 2.25 -25.49
N CYS A 543 -16.59 3.04 -26.52
CA CYS A 543 -17.52 4.01 -27.10
C CYS A 543 -18.80 3.34 -27.62
N GLY A 544 -18.68 2.18 -28.27
CA GLY A 544 -19.83 1.39 -28.69
C GLY A 544 -20.69 0.94 -27.52
N SER A 545 -20.07 0.43 -26.44
CA SER A 545 -20.80 0.01 -25.23
C SER A 545 -21.56 1.16 -24.56
N LEU A 546 -20.94 2.33 -24.48
CA LEU A 546 -21.56 3.53 -23.91
C LEU A 546 -22.72 4.03 -24.78
N PHE A 547 -22.54 4.06 -26.10
CA PHE A 547 -23.57 4.47 -27.04
C PHE A 547 -24.79 3.54 -26.98
N VAL A 548 -24.58 2.23 -27.06
CA VAL A 548 -25.66 1.23 -26.94
C VAL A 548 -26.36 1.35 -25.58
N GLY A 549 -25.59 1.57 -24.51
CA GLY A 549 -26.10 1.81 -23.17
C GLY A 549 -27.05 3.01 -23.09
N ILE A 550 -26.62 4.15 -23.61
CA ILE A 550 -27.42 5.39 -23.62
C ILE A 550 -28.67 5.22 -24.49
N CYS A 551 -28.53 4.72 -25.71
CA CYS A 551 -29.67 4.51 -26.61
C CYS A 551 -30.68 3.51 -26.04
N GLY A 552 -30.21 2.41 -25.47
CA GLY A 552 -31.05 1.42 -24.82
C GLY A 552 -31.80 2.00 -23.62
N SER A 553 -31.10 2.75 -22.76
CA SER A 553 -31.71 3.44 -21.59
C SER A 553 -32.71 4.52 -22.00
N PHE A 554 -32.50 5.17 -23.15
CA PHE A 554 -33.46 6.14 -23.68
C PHE A 554 -34.74 5.44 -24.14
N GLN A 555 -34.62 4.29 -24.81
CA GLN A 555 -35.75 3.46 -25.24
C GLN A 555 -36.59 2.95 -24.05
N THR A 556 -35.99 2.78 -22.87
CA THR A 556 -36.73 2.38 -21.66
C THR A 556 -37.54 3.52 -21.04
N ILE A 557 -37.09 4.77 -21.17
CA ILE A 557 -37.83 5.97 -20.72
C ILE A 557 -38.96 6.29 -21.70
N VAL A 558 -38.65 6.23 -23.00
CA VAL A 558 -39.57 6.58 -24.09
C VAL A 558 -39.78 5.36 -24.98
N PRO A 559 -40.67 4.43 -24.59
CA PRO A 559 -41.04 3.33 -25.47
C PRO A 559 -41.58 3.90 -26.79
N ASN A 560 -41.05 3.42 -27.92
CA ASN A 560 -41.30 3.89 -29.31
C ASN A 560 -40.49 5.10 -29.82
N SER A 561 -39.37 5.48 -29.20
CA SER A 561 -38.51 6.56 -29.73
C SER A 561 -37.99 6.31 -31.16
N LEU A 562 -37.69 5.05 -31.51
CA LEU A 562 -37.32 4.63 -32.87
C LEU A 562 -38.46 4.77 -33.89
N ASN A 563 -39.73 4.81 -33.45
CA ASN A 563 -40.86 5.11 -34.32
C ASN A 563 -41.07 6.62 -34.50
N PHE A 564 -40.41 7.48 -33.73
CA PHE A 564 -40.53 8.93 -33.88
C PHE A 564 -39.95 9.41 -35.21
N THR A 565 -38.82 8.84 -35.65
CA THR A 565 -38.24 9.10 -36.98
C THR A 565 -39.14 8.61 -38.10
N SER A 566 -39.76 7.43 -37.95
CA SER A 566 -40.72 6.91 -38.93
C SER A 566 -42.02 7.74 -39.01
N LYS A 567 -42.51 8.25 -37.86
CA LYS A 567 -43.67 9.16 -37.82
C LYS A 567 -43.36 10.52 -38.42
N PHE A 568 -42.14 11.04 -38.23
CA PHE A 568 -41.70 12.28 -38.87
C PHE A 568 -41.57 12.11 -40.40
N ALA A 569 -40.99 11.00 -40.86
CA ALA A 569 -40.88 10.68 -42.28
C ALA A 569 -42.25 10.50 -42.95
N ASN A 570 -43.19 9.81 -42.28
CA ASN A 570 -44.56 9.66 -42.78
C ASN A 570 -45.33 10.98 -42.79
N LYS A 571 -45.19 11.82 -41.75
CA LYS A 571 -45.83 13.13 -41.70
C LYS A 571 -45.28 14.09 -42.77
N TYR A 572 -44.00 13.99 -43.11
CA TYR A 572 -43.40 14.76 -44.21
C TYR A 572 -43.86 14.25 -45.58
N SER A 573 -43.92 12.93 -45.78
CA SER A 573 -44.50 12.30 -46.98
C SER A 573 -45.95 12.72 -47.22
N ASP A 574 -46.78 12.73 -46.18
CA ASP A 574 -48.19 13.12 -46.29
C ASP A 574 -48.37 14.61 -46.56
N TYR A 575 -47.47 15.46 -46.05
CA TYR A 575 -47.46 16.89 -46.35
C TYR A 575 -47.09 17.15 -47.82
N VAL A 576 -46.04 16.49 -48.32
CA VAL A 576 -45.62 16.57 -49.72
C VAL A 576 -46.71 16.04 -50.65
N LYS A 577 -47.38 14.93 -50.32
CA LYS A 577 -48.51 14.43 -51.12
C LYS A 577 -49.69 15.40 -51.16
N LYS A 578 -50.02 16.07 -50.05
CA LYS A 578 -51.08 17.09 -50.01
C LYS A 578 -50.74 18.32 -50.87
N GLU A 579 -49.51 18.84 -50.79
CA GLU A 579 -49.10 19.96 -51.65
C GLU A 579 -49.08 19.55 -53.13
N THR A 580 -48.62 18.34 -53.44
CA THR A 580 -48.59 17.85 -54.82
C THR A 580 -50.00 17.69 -55.39
N GLN A 581 -50.96 17.22 -54.58
CA GLN A 581 -52.36 17.10 -54.99
C GLN A 581 -53.00 18.49 -55.24
N VAL A 582 -52.75 19.47 -54.36
CA VAL A 582 -53.23 20.85 -54.54
C VAL A 582 -52.64 21.51 -55.79
N ILE A 583 -51.40 21.20 -56.15
CA ILE A 583 -50.77 21.71 -57.39
C ILE A 583 -51.35 21.03 -58.64
N ILE A 584 -51.70 19.74 -58.56
CA ILE A 584 -52.33 18.99 -59.66
C ILE A 584 -53.76 19.47 -59.88
N ASP A 585 -54.54 19.64 -58.81
CA ASP A 585 -55.93 20.09 -58.88
C ASP A 585 -56.01 21.53 -59.45
N ASN A 586 -55.10 22.43 -59.02
CA ASN A 586 -54.99 23.79 -59.59
C ASN A 586 -54.53 23.85 -61.05
N LYS A 587 -53.96 22.77 -61.59
CA LYS A 587 -53.56 22.65 -63.01
C LYS A 587 -54.67 22.08 -63.89
N GLN A 588 -55.70 21.47 -63.31
CA GLN A 588 -56.87 20.96 -64.06
C GLN A 588 -58.00 22.00 -64.16
N GLU A 589 -57.98 23.07 -63.36
CA GLU A 589 -58.92 24.19 -63.42
C GLU A 589 -58.47 25.39 -64.29
N LYS A 590 -57.32 25.30 -64.97
CA LYS A 590 -56.83 26.26 -65.98
C LYS A 590 -56.75 25.60 -67.34
#